data_AF-A0AAN8WJ64-F1
#
_entry.id   AF-A0AAN8WJ64-F1
#
_cell.length_a   1.000
_cell.length_b   1.000
_cell.length_c   1.000
_cell.angle_alpha   90.00
_cell.angle_beta   90.00
_cell.angle_gamma   90.00
#
_symmetry.space_group_name_H-M   'P 1'
#
loop_
_entity.id
_entity.type
_entity.pdbx_description
1 polymer ?
#
loop_
_entity_poly.entity_id
_entity_poly.type
_entity_poly.pdbx_seq_one_letter_code
_entity_poly.pdbx_strand_id
1 'polypeptide(L)'
;NDYSYHRCVWKDMDQDGDLDALTARFFIPLLEDPIVQMIWFENQGTGFSEGWPEHFLADGPDVHFDMVTLAAGGRDYDCIVVGEFWNQRTSIFWTESESNDWSDIASVKSRIINPDAGQVFDVLVGDFNQDGVLEFMATEYKTDTGVGQVTIYQFPYDFRVDEFPNFTIADDFIPNQIIGGQSMSPGTPKVFYPTAAYAADIAGDGRPHKPFILLSGDDDGRMYILYPESENRTDWVYQKHVLTDTQDTTVGKMAHGDVDGDGYEEIFVAGYTIGEIYAYTYAP
;
A
#
# COMPACT_ATOMS: atom_id res chain seq x y z
N ASN A 1 6.10 -21.22 -15.43
CA ASN A 1 4.84 -20.56 -15.03
C ASN A 1 4.98 -19.10 -15.33
N ASP A 2 3.99 -18.50 -15.99
CA ASP A 2 4.00 -17.06 -16.27
C ASP A 2 3.48 -16.36 -15.01
N TYR A 3 4.39 -16.02 -14.10
CA TYR A 3 4.07 -15.28 -12.88
C TYR A 3 3.79 -13.81 -13.21
N SER A 4 2.80 -13.24 -12.54
CA SER A 4 2.53 -11.81 -12.50
C SER A 4 3.24 -11.17 -11.31
N TYR A 5 3.74 -9.95 -11.51
CA TYR A 5 4.44 -9.15 -10.51
C TYR A 5 3.80 -7.76 -10.47
N HIS A 6 3.53 -7.23 -9.29
CA HIS A 6 2.85 -5.92 -9.13
C HIS A 6 3.73 -4.84 -8.50
N ARG A 7 4.70 -5.20 -7.64
CA ARG A 7 5.56 -4.25 -6.93
C ARG A 7 6.97 -4.80 -6.76
N CYS A 8 7.96 -3.94 -6.99
CA CYS A 8 9.34 -4.17 -6.61
C CYS A 8 9.81 -3.09 -5.65
N VAL A 9 10.49 -3.48 -4.57
CA VAL A 9 11.19 -2.60 -3.65
C VAL A 9 12.68 -2.93 -3.71
N TRP A 10 13.51 -1.90 -3.86
CA TRP A 10 14.97 -2.04 -3.85
C TRP A 10 15.50 -1.98 -2.42
N LYS A 11 16.17 -3.04 -1.98
CA LYS A 11 16.64 -3.17 -0.60
C LYS A 11 17.80 -4.16 -0.53
N ASP A 12 18.79 -3.85 0.30
CA ASP A 12 19.85 -4.78 0.69
C ASP A 12 19.26 -5.86 1.62
N MET A 13 18.96 -7.04 1.09
CA MET A 13 18.24 -8.11 1.79
C MET A 13 19.19 -8.98 2.61
N ASP A 14 20.43 -9.18 2.17
CA ASP A 14 21.42 -10.04 2.82
C ASP A 14 22.53 -9.28 3.57
N GLN A 15 22.47 -7.94 3.56
CA GLN A 15 23.41 -7.03 4.22
C GLN A 15 24.81 -7.05 3.61
N ASP A 16 24.95 -7.39 2.32
CA ASP A 16 26.24 -7.41 1.63
C ASP A 16 26.67 -6.03 1.07
N GLY A 17 25.75 -5.06 1.07
CA GLY A 17 25.97 -3.67 0.70
C GLY A 17 25.51 -3.27 -0.70
N ASP A 18 24.90 -4.16 -1.48
CA ASP A 18 24.20 -3.80 -2.70
C ASP A 18 22.66 -3.90 -2.57
N LEU A 19 21.92 -3.37 -3.55
CA LEU A 19 20.45 -3.36 -3.51
C LEU A 19 19.89 -4.52 -4.33
N ASP A 20 19.07 -5.34 -3.68
CA ASP A 20 18.30 -6.43 -4.25
C ASP A 20 16.90 -5.98 -4.68
N ALA A 21 16.22 -6.82 -5.46
CA ALA A 21 14.84 -6.61 -5.84
C ALA A 21 13.90 -7.53 -5.05
N LEU A 22 13.28 -7.02 -3.99
CA LEU A 22 12.19 -7.68 -3.27
C LEU A 22 10.87 -7.50 -4.03
N THR A 23 10.11 -8.58 -4.24
CA THR A 23 8.81 -8.55 -4.91
C THR A 23 7.86 -9.61 -4.37
N ALA A 24 6.56 -9.38 -4.56
CA ALA A 24 5.53 -10.40 -4.48
C ALA A 24 5.16 -10.85 -5.90
N ARG A 25 4.69 -12.10 -6.03
CA ARG A 25 4.23 -12.65 -7.30
C ARG A 25 3.06 -13.60 -7.10
N PHE A 26 2.28 -13.75 -8.16
CA PHE A 26 1.24 -14.78 -8.21
C PHE A 26 1.17 -15.47 -9.57
N PHE A 27 0.66 -16.70 -9.56
CA PHE A 27 0.29 -17.45 -10.75
C PHE A 27 -1.07 -18.09 -10.51
N ILE A 28 -1.98 -18.00 -11.49
CA ILE A 28 -3.32 -18.59 -11.43
C ILE A 28 -3.36 -19.77 -12.40
N PRO A 29 -3.17 -21.02 -11.91
CA PRO A 29 -3.34 -22.20 -12.75
C PRO A 29 -4.80 -22.36 -13.18
N LEU A 30 -5.04 -23.05 -14.30
CA LEU A 30 -6.40 -23.24 -14.82
C LEU A 30 -7.31 -24.09 -13.91
N LEU A 31 -6.74 -25.04 -13.16
CA LEU A 31 -7.48 -26.07 -12.41
C LEU A 31 -7.00 -26.25 -10.97
N GLU A 32 -6.12 -25.36 -10.48
CA GLU A 32 -5.52 -25.45 -9.15
C GLU A 32 -5.63 -24.10 -8.44
N ASP A 33 -5.41 -24.11 -7.13
CA ASP A 33 -5.40 -22.89 -6.33
C ASP A 33 -4.24 -21.97 -6.79
N PRO A 34 -4.43 -20.64 -6.69
CA PRO A 34 -3.39 -19.69 -7.04
C PRO A 34 -2.13 -19.88 -6.19
N ILE A 35 -0.98 -19.78 -6.83
CA ILE A 35 0.33 -19.83 -6.18
C ILE A 35 0.76 -18.40 -5.91
N VAL A 36 0.98 -18.05 -4.64
CA VAL A 36 1.27 -16.69 -4.17
C VAL A 36 2.51 -16.67 -3.29
N GLN A 37 3.50 -15.85 -3.65
CA GLN A 37 4.83 -15.91 -3.03
C GLN A 37 5.49 -14.53 -2.93
N MET A 38 6.20 -14.31 -1.83
CA MET A 38 7.21 -13.27 -1.70
C MET A 38 8.59 -13.85 -1.98
N ILE A 39 9.34 -13.17 -2.84
CA ILE A 39 10.67 -13.56 -3.26
C ILE A 39 11.56 -12.32 -3.33
N TRP A 40 12.87 -12.51 -3.35
CA TRP A 40 13.79 -11.45 -3.73
C TRP A 40 14.83 -11.96 -4.72
N PHE A 41 15.36 -11.04 -5.52
CA PHE A 41 16.41 -11.33 -6.49
C PHE A 41 17.71 -10.68 -6.05
N GLU A 42 18.73 -11.50 -5.81
CA GLU A 42 20.04 -11.09 -5.30
C GLU A 42 20.85 -10.38 -6.38
N ASN A 43 21.22 -9.14 -6.12
CA ASN A 43 22.21 -8.47 -6.92
C ASN A 43 23.60 -8.94 -6.46
N GLN A 44 24.41 -9.41 -7.39
CA GLN A 44 25.75 -9.92 -7.08
C GLN A 44 26.85 -8.94 -7.47
N GLY A 45 26.52 -7.65 -7.59
CA GLY A 45 27.38 -6.59 -8.11
C GLY A 45 27.82 -6.73 -9.58
N THR A 46 27.38 -7.76 -10.31
CA THR A 46 27.80 -8.06 -11.70
C THR A 46 26.86 -7.48 -12.77
N GLY A 47 25.78 -6.83 -12.37
CA GLY A 47 24.75 -6.28 -13.27
C GLY A 47 23.74 -7.32 -13.76
N PHE A 48 22.74 -6.90 -14.54
CA PHE A 48 21.57 -7.73 -14.88
C PHE A 48 21.80 -8.75 -16.03
N SER A 49 23.00 -8.82 -16.63
CA SER A 49 23.21 -9.56 -17.89
C SER A 49 23.05 -11.08 -17.79
N GLU A 50 23.20 -11.65 -16.59
CA GLU A 50 23.07 -13.09 -16.35
C GLU A 50 21.76 -13.47 -15.62
N GLY A 51 20.92 -12.48 -15.31
CA GLY A 51 19.83 -12.63 -14.35
C GLY A 51 20.35 -12.65 -12.91
N TRP A 52 19.48 -12.33 -11.96
CA TRP A 52 19.80 -12.34 -10.53
C TRP A 52 19.27 -13.62 -9.88
N PRO A 53 20.01 -14.28 -8.97
CA PRO A 53 19.52 -15.44 -8.23
C PRO A 53 18.21 -15.15 -7.51
N GLU A 54 17.25 -16.06 -7.62
CA GLU A 54 15.95 -15.95 -6.95
C GLU A 54 16.00 -16.64 -5.58
N HIS A 55 15.51 -15.95 -4.56
CA HIS A 55 15.36 -16.46 -3.21
C HIS A 55 13.90 -16.42 -2.77
N PHE A 56 13.38 -17.56 -2.34
CA PHE A 56 12.03 -17.65 -1.77
C PHE A 56 12.03 -17.19 -0.32
N LEU A 57 11.07 -16.32 0.04
CA LEU A 57 10.92 -15.80 1.39
C LEU A 57 9.68 -16.37 2.09
N ALA A 58 8.52 -16.36 1.44
CA ALA A 58 7.29 -16.87 2.04
C ALA A 58 6.19 -17.14 1.02
N ASP A 59 5.27 -18.03 1.40
CA ASP A 59 3.96 -18.14 0.74
C ASP A 59 3.00 -17.09 1.32
N GLY A 60 2.09 -16.57 0.48
CA GLY A 60 0.98 -15.71 0.89
C GLY A 60 0.97 -14.33 0.24
N PRO A 61 2.02 -13.50 0.38
CA PRO A 61 2.06 -12.18 -0.27
C PRO A 61 1.98 -12.31 -1.79
N ASP A 62 1.14 -11.49 -2.44
CA ASP A 62 0.79 -11.66 -3.86
C ASP A 62 0.82 -10.37 -4.69
N VAL A 63 0.24 -9.28 -4.18
CA VAL A 63 0.05 -8.04 -4.95
C VAL A 63 0.92 -6.91 -4.43
N HIS A 64 0.74 -6.49 -3.18
CA HIS A 64 1.38 -5.29 -2.67
C HIS A 64 1.87 -5.46 -1.23
N PHE A 65 2.94 -4.74 -0.91
CA PHE A 65 3.59 -4.74 0.38
C PHE A 65 4.31 -3.41 0.59
N ASP A 66 4.65 -3.09 1.83
CA ASP A 66 5.50 -1.95 2.13
C ASP A 66 6.45 -2.26 3.29
N MET A 67 7.56 -1.53 3.32
CA MET A 67 8.63 -1.75 4.30
C MET A 67 8.47 -0.79 5.48
N VAL A 68 8.79 -1.27 6.68
CA VAL A 68 8.86 -0.43 7.87
C VAL A 68 9.90 -0.97 8.85
N THR A 69 10.55 -0.07 9.60
CA THR A 69 11.39 -0.46 10.74
C THR A 69 10.59 -0.29 12.03
N LEU A 70 10.43 -1.36 12.79
CA LEU A 70 9.66 -1.37 14.04
C LEU A 70 10.53 -1.79 15.22
N ALA A 71 10.44 -1.03 16.31
CA ALA A 71 11.11 -1.39 17.56
C ALA A 71 10.26 -2.42 18.33
N ALA A 72 10.88 -3.52 18.77
CA ALA A 72 10.27 -4.48 19.68
C ALA A 72 11.33 -5.15 20.56
N GLY A 73 11.02 -5.44 21.83
CA GLY A 73 11.96 -6.15 22.72
C GLY A 73 13.34 -5.49 22.89
N GLY A 74 13.46 -4.17 22.66
CA GLY A 74 14.71 -3.42 22.80
C GLY A 74 15.63 -3.42 21.58
N ARG A 75 15.16 -3.88 20.41
CA ARG A 75 15.86 -3.73 19.13
C ARG A 75 14.91 -3.31 18.02
N ASP A 76 15.48 -2.82 16.93
CA ASP A 76 14.76 -2.53 15.71
C ASP A 76 14.74 -3.76 14.80
N TYR A 77 13.58 -3.99 14.20
CA TYR A 77 13.33 -5.03 13.22
C TYR A 77 13.02 -4.38 11.89
N ASP A 78 13.60 -4.93 10.85
CA ASP A 78 13.11 -4.67 9.51
C ASP A 78 11.89 -5.55 9.22
N CYS A 79 10.82 -4.91 8.77
CA CYS A 79 9.52 -5.54 8.63
C CYS A 79 8.92 -5.27 7.26
N ILE A 80 8.14 -6.25 6.78
CA ILE A 80 7.36 -6.17 5.56
C ILE A 80 5.90 -6.31 5.94
N VAL A 81 5.11 -5.25 5.77
CA VAL A 81 3.65 -5.32 5.89
C VAL A 81 3.09 -5.66 4.52
N VAL A 82 2.20 -6.63 4.46
CA VAL A 82 1.69 -7.15 3.19
C VAL A 82 0.17 -7.13 3.15
N GLY A 83 -0.36 -6.84 1.96
CA GLY A 83 -1.70 -7.26 1.58
C GLY A 83 -1.63 -8.63 0.93
N GLU A 84 -2.50 -9.55 1.33
CA GLU A 84 -2.67 -10.84 0.67
C GLU A 84 -4.07 -10.88 0.06
N PHE A 85 -4.15 -10.59 -1.24
CA PHE A 85 -5.43 -10.54 -1.94
C PHE A 85 -6.05 -11.95 -2.00
N TRP A 86 -5.27 -12.99 -2.28
CA TRP A 86 -5.82 -14.33 -2.48
C TRP A 86 -6.15 -15.02 -1.15
N ASN A 87 -5.33 -14.80 -0.13
CA ASN A 87 -5.61 -15.28 1.23
C ASN A 87 -6.57 -14.38 2.00
N GLN A 88 -6.97 -13.26 1.42
CA GLN A 88 -7.93 -12.30 1.94
C GLN A 88 -7.62 -11.75 3.34
N ARG A 89 -6.35 -11.39 3.57
CA ARG A 89 -5.85 -10.96 4.88
C ARG A 89 -4.72 -9.94 4.76
N THR A 90 -4.42 -9.24 5.86
CA THR A 90 -3.17 -8.50 6.02
C THR A 90 -2.26 -9.24 6.99
N SER A 91 -0.96 -9.19 6.74
CA SER A 91 0.05 -9.83 7.58
C SER A 91 1.33 -9.02 7.64
N ILE A 92 2.22 -9.38 8.56
CA ILE A 92 3.54 -8.78 8.72
C ILE A 92 4.59 -9.88 8.80
N PHE A 93 5.71 -9.64 8.13
CA PHE A 93 6.90 -10.48 8.13
C PHE A 93 8.06 -9.70 8.74
N TRP A 94 8.96 -10.39 9.43
CA TRP A 94 10.20 -9.84 9.96
C TRP A 94 11.26 -10.94 10.03
N THR A 95 12.53 -10.57 10.16
CA THR A 95 13.62 -11.53 10.43
C THR A 95 14.08 -11.41 11.88
N GLU A 96 14.33 -12.53 12.53
CA GLU A 96 14.97 -12.59 13.86
C GLU A 96 16.51 -12.55 13.79
N SER A 97 17.08 -12.53 12.59
CA SER A 97 18.53 -12.37 12.39
C SER A 97 19.02 -11.12 13.12
N GLU A 98 20.19 -11.20 13.78
CA GLU A 98 20.77 -10.08 14.53
C GLU A 98 21.07 -8.86 13.65
N SER A 99 21.37 -9.07 12.37
CA SER A 99 21.70 -8.03 11.39
C SER A 99 20.53 -7.59 10.51
N ASN A 100 19.32 -8.14 10.71
CA ASN A 100 18.20 -8.03 9.75
C ASN A 100 18.52 -8.62 8.37
N ASP A 101 19.37 -9.65 8.32
CA ASP A 101 19.62 -10.46 7.13
C ASP A 101 18.40 -11.37 6.85
N TRP A 102 17.86 -11.26 5.64
CA TRP A 102 16.70 -11.99 5.13
C TRP A 102 17.08 -13.26 4.34
N SER A 103 18.37 -13.47 4.05
CA SER A 103 18.86 -14.69 3.40
C SER A 103 18.77 -15.91 4.33
N ASP A 104 18.81 -15.70 5.65
CA ASP A 104 18.51 -16.74 6.64
C ASP A 104 17.01 -16.97 6.80
N ILE A 105 16.46 -17.77 5.89
CA ILE A 105 15.04 -18.13 5.85
C ILE A 105 14.50 -18.72 7.16
N ALA A 106 15.35 -19.38 7.97
CA ALA A 106 14.92 -19.96 9.25
C ALA A 106 14.63 -18.88 10.30
N SER A 107 15.24 -17.71 10.14
CA SER A 107 15.03 -16.53 10.99
C SER A 107 13.83 -15.70 10.55
N VAL A 108 13.29 -15.90 9.34
CA VAL A 108 12.07 -15.22 8.90
C VAL A 108 10.87 -15.72 9.70
N LYS A 109 10.07 -14.78 10.21
CA LYS A 109 8.85 -14.97 10.97
C LYS A 109 7.72 -14.17 10.35
N SER A 110 6.50 -14.55 10.66
CA SER A 110 5.31 -13.83 10.24
C SER A 110 4.17 -13.97 11.24
N ARG A 111 3.20 -13.07 11.13
CA ARG A 111 1.89 -13.22 11.75
C ARG A 111 0.82 -12.55 10.89
N ILE A 112 -0.39 -13.06 11.02
CA ILE A 112 -1.58 -12.41 10.47
C ILE A 112 -1.93 -11.23 11.38
N ILE A 113 -2.21 -10.06 10.77
CA ILE A 113 -2.71 -8.87 11.45
C ILE A 113 -4.23 -8.91 11.46
N ASN A 114 -4.85 -9.06 10.29
CA ASN A 114 -6.30 -9.17 10.15
C ASN A 114 -6.64 -10.35 9.24
N PRO A 115 -7.19 -11.47 9.76
CA PRO A 115 -7.55 -12.64 8.95
C PRO A 115 -8.79 -12.40 8.08
N ASP A 116 -9.56 -11.36 8.37
CA ASP A 116 -10.84 -11.05 7.72
C ASP A 116 -10.74 -9.72 6.94
N ALA A 117 -9.55 -9.38 6.44
CA ALA A 117 -9.33 -8.14 5.69
C ALA A 117 -10.07 -8.12 4.35
N GLY A 118 -10.38 -9.27 3.76
CA GLY A 118 -10.87 -9.35 2.38
C GLY A 118 -9.70 -9.25 1.39
N GLN A 119 -9.99 -9.07 0.11
CA GLN A 119 -8.95 -8.92 -0.91
C GLN A 119 -8.22 -7.58 -0.73
N VAL A 120 -7.00 -7.62 -0.20
CA VAL A 120 -6.18 -6.42 0.03
C VAL A 120 -5.42 -6.08 -1.25
N PHE A 121 -5.72 -4.94 -1.88
CA PHE A 121 -5.09 -4.56 -3.15
C PHE A 121 -3.76 -3.81 -2.94
N ASP A 122 -3.74 -2.86 -2.02
CA ASP A 122 -2.59 -1.99 -1.77
C ASP A 122 -2.36 -1.83 -0.26
N VAL A 123 -1.12 -1.57 0.10
CA VAL A 123 -0.71 -1.19 1.44
C VAL A 123 0.30 -0.04 1.37
N LEU A 124 0.12 0.94 2.24
CA LEU A 124 0.97 2.13 2.32
C LEU A 124 1.37 2.38 3.77
N VAL A 125 2.65 2.44 4.07
CA VAL A 125 3.17 2.85 5.38
C VAL A 125 3.36 4.37 5.41
N GLY A 126 2.94 5.02 6.50
CA GLY A 126 3.10 6.46 6.67
C GLY A 126 2.60 6.95 8.02
N ASP A 127 3.00 8.17 8.40
CA ASP A 127 2.45 8.88 9.56
C ASP A 127 1.23 9.69 9.09
N PHE A 128 0.06 9.07 9.12
CA PHE A 128 -1.15 9.64 8.50
C PHE A 128 -1.85 10.64 9.39
N ASN A 129 -1.63 10.59 10.70
CA ASN A 129 -2.14 11.59 11.63
C ASN A 129 -1.11 12.68 11.97
N GLN A 130 0.15 12.56 11.52
CA GLN A 130 1.28 13.45 11.84
C GLN A 130 1.56 13.51 13.34
N ASP A 131 1.50 12.37 14.01
CA ASP A 131 1.79 12.26 15.44
C ASP A 131 3.24 11.85 15.77
N GLY A 132 4.03 11.53 14.75
CA GLY A 132 5.41 11.05 14.84
C GLY A 132 5.53 9.53 14.93
N VAL A 133 4.42 8.80 14.92
CA VAL A 133 4.36 7.33 14.86
C VAL A 133 3.86 6.92 13.48
N LEU A 134 4.44 5.86 12.94
CA LEU A 134 3.98 5.31 11.67
C LEU A 134 2.72 4.45 11.89
N GLU A 135 1.90 4.40 10.86
CA GLU A 135 0.82 3.45 10.66
C GLU A 135 1.00 2.75 9.30
N PHE A 136 0.08 1.83 8.99
CA PHE A 136 -0.14 1.44 7.62
C PHE A 136 -1.61 1.52 7.24
N MET A 137 -1.86 1.87 5.99
CA MET A 137 -3.17 1.88 5.37
C MET A 137 -3.29 0.66 4.45
N ALA A 138 -4.45 0.03 4.43
CA ALA A 138 -4.78 -1.04 3.49
C ALA A 138 -6.05 -0.68 2.71
N THR A 139 -6.06 -0.98 1.42
CA THR A 139 -7.26 -0.92 0.58
C THR A 139 -7.81 -2.33 0.39
N GLU A 140 -9.06 -2.52 0.82
CA GLU A 140 -9.63 -3.83 1.13
C GLU A 140 -10.96 -4.01 0.41
N TYR A 141 -11.15 -5.10 -0.32
CA TYR A 141 -12.44 -5.48 -0.88
C TYR A 141 -13.03 -6.69 -0.14
N LYS A 142 -14.16 -6.49 0.53
CA LYS A 142 -14.87 -7.54 1.27
C LYS A 142 -15.69 -8.39 0.30
N THR A 143 -15.22 -9.60 0.00
CA THR A 143 -15.86 -10.48 -0.99
C THR A 143 -17.22 -11.02 -0.56
N ASP A 144 -17.50 -11.03 0.75
CA ASP A 144 -18.75 -11.48 1.35
C ASP A 144 -19.86 -10.42 1.25
N THR A 145 -19.51 -9.15 1.33
CA THR A 145 -20.46 -8.02 1.21
C THR A 145 -20.46 -7.38 -0.18
N GLY A 146 -19.38 -7.57 -0.95
CA GLY A 146 -19.17 -6.90 -2.24
C GLY A 146 -18.86 -5.41 -2.10
N VAL A 147 -18.33 -4.97 -0.95
CA VAL A 147 -18.05 -3.58 -0.64
C VAL A 147 -16.58 -3.39 -0.28
N GLY A 148 -15.96 -2.39 -0.87
CA GLY A 148 -14.60 -1.96 -0.55
C GLY A 148 -14.53 -0.98 0.62
N GLN A 149 -13.38 -0.95 1.26
CA GLN A 149 -13.04 -0.03 2.34
C GLN A 149 -11.55 0.32 2.36
N VAL A 150 -11.22 1.38 3.09
CA VAL A 150 -9.85 1.78 3.43
C VAL A 150 -9.72 1.77 4.94
N THR A 151 -8.74 1.01 5.43
CA THR A 151 -8.50 0.82 6.85
C THR A 151 -7.09 1.29 7.20
N ILE A 152 -6.95 2.11 8.24
CA ILE A 152 -5.66 2.44 8.85
C ILE A 152 -5.45 1.54 10.06
N TYR A 153 -4.27 0.96 10.18
CA TYR A 153 -3.81 0.12 11.28
C TYR A 153 -2.63 0.79 11.97
N GLN A 154 -2.70 0.90 13.29
CA GLN A 154 -1.61 1.43 14.10
C GLN A 154 -0.64 0.30 14.47
N PHE A 155 0.66 0.55 14.35
CA PHE A 155 1.66 -0.38 14.88
C PHE A 155 1.61 -0.36 16.41
N PRO A 156 1.43 -1.53 17.07
CA PRO A 156 1.47 -1.58 18.52
C PRO A 156 2.92 -1.54 19.01
N TYR A 157 3.08 -1.46 20.34
CA TYR A 157 4.41 -1.42 20.97
C TYR A 157 5.24 -2.67 20.66
N ASP A 158 4.64 -3.87 20.71
CA ASP A 158 5.28 -5.10 20.25
C ASP A 158 4.45 -5.76 19.15
N PHE A 159 4.76 -5.40 17.89
CA PHE A 159 4.09 -5.92 16.69
C PHE A 159 4.09 -7.44 16.59
N ARG A 160 4.94 -8.17 17.32
CA ARG A 160 5.01 -9.63 17.26
C ARG A 160 3.91 -10.32 18.06
N VAL A 161 3.35 -9.64 19.06
CA VAL A 161 2.38 -10.24 20.01
C VAL A 161 1.14 -9.39 20.25
N ASP A 162 1.25 -8.07 20.17
CA ASP A 162 0.15 -7.16 20.51
C ASP A 162 -0.87 -7.06 19.37
N GLU A 163 -2.09 -6.64 19.69
CA GLU A 163 -3.14 -6.36 18.71
C GLU A 163 -2.85 -5.05 17.95
N PHE A 164 -3.26 -4.97 16.69
CA PHE A 164 -3.14 -3.77 15.86
C PHE A 164 -4.46 -2.98 15.91
N PRO A 165 -4.54 -1.85 16.63
CA PRO A 165 -5.70 -0.98 16.58
C PRO A 165 -5.95 -0.53 15.13
N ASN A 166 -7.21 -0.44 14.72
CA ASN A 166 -7.54 -0.08 13.36
C ASN A 166 -8.81 0.77 13.25
N PHE A 167 -8.89 1.51 12.15
CA PHE A 167 -9.95 2.47 11.86
C PHE A 167 -10.30 2.40 10.37
N THR A 168 -11.56 2.08 10.06
CA THR A 168 -12.09 2.28 8.70
C THR A 168 -12.28 3.77 8.48
N ILE A 169 -11.53 4.35 7.54
CA ILE A 169 -11.54 5.79 7.26
C ILE A 169 -12.45 6.15 6.07
N ALA A 170 -12.73 5.17 5.21
CA ALA A 170 -13.67 5.29 4.10
C ALA A 170 -14.19 3.90 3.73
N ASP A 171 -15.45 3.80 3.34
CA ASP A 171 -16.12 2.56 2.91
C ASP A 171 -17.04 2.86 1.72
N ASP A 172 -17.92 1.91 1.37
CA ASP A 172 -18.92 2.08 0.28
C ASP A 172 -18.27 2.32 -1.08
N PHE A 173 -17.17 1.61 -1.36
CA PHE A 173 -16.61 1.49 -2.71
C PHE A 173 -17.25 0.27 -3.39
N ILE A 174 -18.06 0.51 -4.42
CA ILE A 174 -18.83 -0.55 -5.07
C ILE A 174 -18.29 -0.71 -6.50
N PRO A 175 -17.59 -1.81 -6.80
CA PRO A 175 -17.06 -2.03 -8.14
C PRO A 175 -18.16 -2.19 -9.19
N ASN A 176 -17.91 -1.64 -10.38
CA ASN A 176 -18.67 -1.94 -11.58
C ASN A 176 -18.46 -3.41 -11.98
N GLN A 177 -19.49 -4.02 -12.56
CA GLN A 177 -19.37 -5.41 -13.03
C GLN A 177 -18.57 -5.47 -14.33
N ILE A 178 -17.54 -6.32 -14.37
CA ILE A 178 -16.70 -6.55 -15.55
C ILE A 178 -17.07 -7.88 -16.22
N ILE A 179 -17.28 -7.85 -17.54
CA ILE A 179 -17.67 -9.04 -18.30
C ILE A 179 -16.50 -10.03 -18.34
N GLY A 180 -16.70 -11.21 -17.73
CA GLY A 180 -15.73 -12.32 -17.80
C GLY A 180 -14.52 -12.17 -16.89
N GLY A 181 -14.56 -11.26 -15.91
CA GLY A 181 -13.50 -11.03 -14.93
C GLY A 181 -14.02 -10.93 -13.50
N GLN A 182 -13.08 -10.91 -12.54
CA GLN A 182 -13.34 -10.41 -11.20
C GLN A 182 -13.21 -8.89 -11.22
N SER A 183 -13.90 -8.23 -10.29
CA SER A 183 -13.91 -6.78 -10.17
C SER A 183 -13.81 -6.41 -8.70
N MET A 184 -13.03 -5.38 -8.38
CA MET A 184 -12.82 -4.95 -7.01
C MET A 184 -12.57 -3.45 -6.87
N SER A 185 -12.77 -2.95 -5.66
CA SER A 185 -12.50 -1.56 -5.29
C SER A 185 -12.24 -1.49 -3.78
N PRO A 186 -11.50 -0.50 -3.26
CA PRO A 186 -10.73 0.51 -4.00
C PRO A 186 -9.32 0.02 -4.38
N GLY A 187 -8.63 0.80 -5.21
CA GLY A 187 -7.27 0.56 -5.69
C GLY A 187 -6.18 1.24 -4.85
N THR A 188 -5.16 1.78 -5.51
CA THR A 188 -3.98 2.38 -4.86
C THR A 188 -4.27 3.73 -4.19
N PRO A 189 -3.82 3.96 -2.95
CA PRO A 189 -3.77 5.28 -2.32
C PRO A 189 -2.43 6.02 -2.54
N LYS A 190 -2.44 7.35 -2.41
CA LYS A 190 -1.25 8.22 -2.26
C LYS A 190 -1.54 9.37 -1.31
N VAL A 191 -0.58 9.71 -0.47
CA VAL A 191 -0.65 10.90 0.39
C VAL A 191 -0.12 12.13 -0.34
N PHE A 192 -0.74 13.29 -0.13
CA PHE A 192 -0.29 14.55 -0.71
C PHE A 192 -0.74 15.76 0.10
N TYR A 193 -0.16 16.92 -0.21
CA TYR A 193 -0.53 18.21 0.33
C TYR A 193 -0.83 19.16 -0.84
N PRO A 194 -1.95 19.89 -0.87
CA PRO A 194 -2.41 20.64 -2.06
C PRO A 194 -1.45 21.74 -2.52
N THR A 195 -0.57 22.23 -1.63
CA THR A 195 0.45 23.24 -1.95
C THR A 195 1.68 23.03 -1.08
N ALA A 196 2.83 23.52 -1.54
CA ALA A 196 4.06 23.56 -0.74
C ALA A 196 3.89 24.42 0.53
N ALA A 197 3.08 25.47 0.46
CA ALA A 197 2.79 26.33 1.60
C ALA A 197 2.01 25.58 2.69
N TYR A 198 0.99 24.79 2.32
CA TYR A 198 0.23 23.98 3.26
C TYR A 198 1.07 22.85 3.85
N ALA A 199 1.94 22.21 3.05
CA ALA A 199 2.87 21.20 3.54
C ALA A 199 3.88 21.75 4.59
N ALA A 200 4.24 23.03 4.48
CA ALA A 200 5.14 23.71 5.42
C ALA A 200 4.42 24.38 6.60
N ASP A 201 3.08 24.50 6.54
CA ASP A 201 2.29 25.11 7.60
C ASP A 201 2.14 24.16 8.80
N ILE A 202 1.87 24.75 9.95
CA ILE A 202 1.78 24.05 11.23
C ILE A 202 0.37 24.18 11.78
N ALA A 203 -0.25 23.04 12.06
CA ALA A 203 -1.57 22.98 12.67
C ALA A 203 -1.57 23.56 14.10
N GLY A 204 -2.76 23.78 14.65
CA GLY A 204 -2.93 24.45 15.95
C GLY A 204 -2.26 23.76 17.15
N ASP A 205 -1.86 22.50 17.01
CA ASP A 205 -1.14 21.73 18.03
C ASP A 205 0.39 21.79 17.90
N GLY A 206 0.91 22.56 16.94
CA GLY A 206 2.34 22.75 16.72
C GLY A 206 3.02 21.68 15.85
N ARG A 207 2.25 20.83 15.15
CA ARG A 207 2.74 19.79 14.24
C ARG A 207 2.25 20.00 12.80
N PRO A 208 2.86 19.38 11.78
CA PRO A 208 2.38 19.47 10.40
C PRO A 208 0.90 19.07 10.26
N HIS A 209 0.24 19.62 9.25
CA HIS A 209 -1.12 19.21 8.89
C HIS A 209 -1.19 17.74 8.52
N LYS A 210 -2.29 17.07 8.85
CA LYS A 210 -2.56 15.73 8.30
C LYS A 210 -2.57 15.79 6.77
N PRO A 211 -1.95 14.83 6.08
CA PRO A 211 -2.00 14.77 4.62
C PRO A 211 -3.43 14.47 4.12
N PHE A 212 -3.69 14.84 2.88
CA PHE A 212 -4.85 14.34 2.14
C PHE A 212 -4.48 13.01 1.48
N ILE A 213 -5.49 12.20 1.16
CA ILE A 213 -5.29 10.90 0.51
C ILE A 213 -5.96 10.93 -0.86
N LEU A 214 -5.19 10.84 -1.93
CA LEU A 214 -5.69 10.47 -3.25
C LEU A 214 -5.92 8.97 -3.26
N LEU A 215 -7.08 8.54 -3.77
CA LEU A 215 -7.45 7.13 -3.78
C LEU A 215 -8.10 6.76 -5.10
N SER A 216 -7.50 5.79 -5.80
CA SER A 216 -8.14 5.16 -6.94
C SER A 216 -9.28 4.29 -6.44
N GLY A 217 -10.46 4.43 -7.01
CA GLY A 217 -11.55 3.48 -6.80
C GLY A 217 -11.45 2.22 -7.66
N ASP A 218 -10.42 2.13 -8.50
CA ASP A 218 -10.17 1.01 -9.43
C ASP A 218 -11.42 0.70 -10.25
N ASP A 219 -12.03 -0.48 -10.08
CA ASP A 219 -13.19 -0.88 -10.87
C ASP A 219 -14.51 -0.20 -10.49
N ASP A 220 -14.56 0.75 -9.56
CA ASP A 220 -15.73 1.62 -9.37
C ASP A 220 -15.76 2.82 -10.34
N GLY A 221 -14.68 3.03 -11.10
CA GLY A 221 -14.57 4.06 -12.14
C GLY A 221 -14.36 5.48 -11.59
N ARG A 222 -14.04 5.64 -10.31
CA ARG A 222 -13.95 6.96 -9.65
C ARG A 222 -12.63 7.18 -8.95
N MET A 223 -12.10 8.39 -9.11
CA MET A 223 -10.98 8.88 -8.32
C MET A 223 -11.51 9.69 -7.14
N TYR A 224 -10.94 9.47 -5.96
CA TYR A 224 -11.35 10.13 -4.74
C TYR A 224 -10.22 10.94 -4.11
N ILE A 225 -10.61 11.95 -3.33
CA ILE A 225 -9.76 12.56 -2.31
C ILE A 225 -10.45 12.33 -0.96
N LEU A 226 -9.70 11.80 0.00
CA LEU A 226 -10.12 11.71 1.40
C LEU A 226 -9.47 12.87 2.17
N TYR A 227 -10.30 13.74 2.75
CA TYR A 227 -9.86 14.86 3.58
C TYR A 227 -10.06 14.52 5.05
N PRO A 228 -9.07 14.73 5.93
CA PRO A 228 -9.28 14.59 7.38
C PRO A 228 -10.34 15.59 7.84
N GLU A 229 -11.34 15.16 8.62
CA GLU A 229 -12.37 16.08 9.14
C GLU A 229 -11.83 17.02 10.22
N SER A 230 -10.74 16.63 10.87
CA SER A 230 -10.08 17.44 11.89
C SER A 230 -8.58 17.17 11.99
N GLU A 231 -7.85 18.18 12.49
CA GLU A 231 -6.43 18.09 12.85
C GLU A 231 -6.19 17.36 14.18
N ASN A 232 -7.24 16.90 14.88
CA ASN A 232 -7.05 16.13 16.11
C ASN A 232 -6.42 14.77 15.78
N ARG A 233 -5.22 14.51 16.28
CA ARG A 233 -4.40 13.33 15.95
C ARG A 233 -5.08 11.98 16.25
N THR A 234 -6.02 11.94 17.20
CA THR A 234 -6.77 10.73 17.54
C THR A 234 -8.10 10.60 16.79
N ASP A 235 -8.44 11.57 15.96
CA ASP A 235 -9.64 11.56 15.13
C ASP A 235 -9.31 11.02 13.74
N TRP A 236 -9.90 9.87 13.42
CA TRP A 236 -9.68 9.13 12.17
C TRP A 236 -10.85 9.26 11.19
N VAL A 237 -11.72 10.25 11.38
CA VAL A 237 -12.82 10.51 10.44
C VAL A 237 -12.30 11.30 9.23
N TYR A 238 -12.62 10.80 8.04
CA TYR A 238 -12.30 11.44 6.76
C TYR A 238 -13.56 11.68 5.93
N GLN A 239 -13.57 12.78 5.18
CA GLN A 239 -14.56 13.07 4.15
C GLN A 239 -14.11 12.52 2.80
N LYS A 240 -14.89 11.59 2.26
CA LYS A 240 -14.71 11.03 0.92
C LYS A 240 -15.33 11.96 -0.14
N HIS A 241 -14.50 12.52 -1.01
CA HIS A 241 -14.92 13.34 -2.15
C HIS A 241 -14.57 12.67 -3.46
N VAL A 242 -15.51 12.65 -4.41
CA VAL A 242 -15.23 12.23 -5.80
C VAL A 242 -14.53 13.39 -6.51
N LEU A 243 -13.29 13.16 -6.94
CA LEU A 243 -12.52 14.07 -7.80
C LEU A 243 -12.91 13.88 -9.28
N THR A 244 -13.01 12.63 -9.70
CA THR A 244 -13.31 12.23 -11.07
C THR A 244 -14.28 11.06 -11.06
N ASP A 245 -15.30 11.10 -11.90
CA ASP A 245 -16.12 9.94 -12.25
C ASP A 245 -15.96 9.73 -13.76
N THR A 246 -15.32 8.62 -14.15
CA THR A 246 -15.06 8.32 -15.57
C THR A 246 -16.31 7.85 -16.30
N GLN A 247 -17.42 7.59 -15.58
CA GLN A 247 -18.66 6.99 -16.08
C GLN A 247 -18.46 5.65 -16.79
N ASP A 248 -17.37 4.96 -16.47
CA ASP A 248 -16.98 3.66 -17.03
C ASP A 248 -16.33 2.79 -15.95
N THR A 249 -15.82 1.61 -16.29
CA THR A 249 -15.49 0.60 -15.27
C THR A 249 -14.30 0.97 -14.41
N THR A 250 -13.13 1.26 -15.00
CA THR A 250 -11.87 1.24 -14.26
C THR A 250 -11.17 2.58 -14.36
N VAL A 251 -10.84 3.14 -13.21
CA VAL A 251 -9.88 4.25 -13.07
C VAL A 251 -8.54 3.69 -12.61
N GLY A 252 -7.47 4.08 -13.29
CA GLY A 252 -6.12 3.61 -13.00
C GLY A 252 -5.48 4.35 -11.84
N LYS A 253 -4.20 4.04 -11.61
CA LYS A 253 -3.34 4.73 -10.65
C LYS A 253 -3.15 6.21 -11.04
N MET A 254 -3.16 7.08 -10.04
CA MET A 254 -2.91 8.51 -10.20
C MET A 254 -1.43 8.88 -10.06
N ALA A 255 -1.06 10.05 -10.58
CA ALA A 255 0.17 10.74 -10.26
C ALA A 255 -0.14 12.15 -9.74
N HIS A 256 0.71 12.69 -8.89
CA HIS A 256 0.61 14.08 -8.46
C HIS A 256 2.01 14.66 -8.23
N GLY A 257 2.10 15.98 -8.30
CA GLY A 257 3.29 16.78 -8.02
C GLY A 257 3.10 18.21 -8.50
N ASP A 258 3.87 19.14 -7.95
CA ASP A 258 4.08 20.47 -8.53
C ASP A 258 4.94 20.32 -9.80
N VAL A 259 4.29 20.14 -10.96
CA VAL A 259 4.99 19.80 -12.21
C VAL A 259 5.42 21.01 -13.02
N ASP A 260 4.84 22.18 -12.75
CA ASP A 260 5.19 23.43 -13.42
C ASP A 260 5.96 24.43 -12.54
N GLY A 261 6.11 24.15 -11.25
CA GLY A 261 6.93 24.88 -10.29
C GLY A 261 6.25 26.12 -9.71
N ASP A 262 4.93 26.20 -9.76
CA ASP A 262 4.15 27.33 -9.24
C ASP A 262 3.79 27.21 -7.75
N GLY A 263 4.11 26.08 -7.12
CA GLY A 263 3.88 25.79 -5.71
C GLY A 263 2.54 25.12 -5.40
N TYR A 264 1.72 24.82 -6.41
CA TYR A 264 0.49 24.06 -6.31
C TYR A 264 0.70 22.63 -6.82
N GLU A 265 -0.05 21.67 -6.28
CA GLU A 265 0.00 20.29 -6.80
C GLU A 265 -0.89 20.15 -8.03
N GLU A 266 -0.35 19.54 -9.08
CA GLU A 266 -1.13 18.95 -10.16
C GLU A 266 -1.46 17.50 -9.85
N ILE A 267 -2.66 17.06 -10.22
CA ILE A 267 -3.10 15.67 -10.13
C ILE A 267 -3.46 15.17 -11.52
N PHE A 268 -2.86 14.04 -11.90
CA PHE A 268 -3.14 13.31 -13.13
C PHE A 268 -3.83 11.99 -12.82
N VAL A 269 -5.06 11.85 -13.32
CA VAL A 269 -5.90 10.67 -13.14
C VAL A 269 -6.00 9.91 -14.45
N ALA A 270 -5.64 8.62 -14.43
CA ALA A 270 -5.77 7.75 -15.59
C ALA A 270 -7.20 7.19 -15.67
N GLY A 271 -8.03 7.65 -16.61
CA GLY A 271 -9.29 7.00 -16.95
C GLY A 271 -9.02 5.74 -17.76
N TYR A 272 -8.67 4.64 -17.10
CA TYR A 272 -8.09 3.45 -17.73
C TYR A 272 -9.00 2.86 -18.82
N THR A 273 -10.28 2.60 -18.51
CA THR A 273 -11.21 1.99 -19.47
C THR A 273 -11.53 2.93 -20.64
N ILE A 274 -11.70 4.21 -20.35
CA ILE A 274 -12.05 5.22 -21.38
C ILE A 274 -10.85 5.68 -22.21
N GLY A 275 -9.62 5.39 -21.78
CA GLY A 275 -8.39 5.79 -22.46
C GLY A 275 -8.10 7.29 -22.40
N GLU A 276 -8.51 7.97 -21.33
CA GLU A 276 -8.31 9.41 -21.13
C GLU A 276 -7.43 9.71 -19.91
N ILE A 277 -6.87 10.92 -19.86
CA ILE A 277 -6.19 11.46 -18.68
C ILE A 277 -6.91 12.73 -18.26
N TYR A 278 -7.29 12.80 -16.98
CA TYR A 278 -7.78 14.03 -16.37
C TYR A 278 -6.63 14.71 -15.64
N ALA A 279 -6.49 16.01 -15.84
CA ALA A 279 -5.51 16.83 -15.15
C ALA A 279 -6.23 17.90 -14.32
N TYR A 280 -5.85 18.00 -13.05
CA TYR A 280 -6.34 18.98 -12.09
C TYR A 280 -5.17 19.76 -11.52
N THR A 281 -5.40 20.99 -11.10
CA THR A 281 -4.44 21.79 -10.34
C THR A 281 -5.16 22.46 -9.17
N TYR A 282 -4.43 22.69 -8.07
CA TYR A 282 -4.90 23.52 -6.96
C TYR A 282 -4.66 25.02 -7.17
N ALA A 283 -4.03 25.42 -8.28
CA ALA A 283 -3.89 26.82 -8.65
C ALA A 283 -5.28 27.50 -8.81
N PRO A 284 -5.43 28.77 -8.38
CA PRO A 284 -6.72 29.49 -8.35
C PRO A 284 -7.21 30.03 -9.70
#